data_AF-A0A424SQE7-F1
#
_entry.id   AF-A0A424SQE7-F1
#
_cell.length_a   1.000
_cell.length_b   1.000
_cell.length_c   1.000
_cell.angle_alpha   90.00
_cell.angle_beta   90.00
_cell.angle_gamma   90.00
#
_symmetry.space_group_name_H-M   'P 1'
#
loop_
_entity.id
_entity.type
_entity.pdbx_description
1 polymer ?
#
loop_
_entity_poly.entity_id
_entity_poly.type
_entity_poly.pdbx_seq_one_letter_code
_entity_poly.pdbx_strand_id
1 'polypeptide(L)'
;MSFKKMMSLVAIVPLIFLIAFIAVPDFFVLESYPLAKGLALEIGITHRYLMSGMLFMVVCFAFQSRNIENVDDQKKILYGAVVGFSMMCAIIVTMPVLRGIPLSIPPMIATGTIAALSFWTRSKLS
;
A
#
# COMPACT_ATOMS: atom_id res chain seq x y z
N MET A 1 -8.46 -4.26 -18.22
CA MET A 1 -9.28 -4.07 -17.00
C MET A 1 -9.88 -2.67 -17.09
N SER A 2 -11.14 -2.45 -16.70
CA SER A 2 -11.71 -1.09 -16.70
C SER A 2 -11.06 -0.25 -15.58
N PHE A 3 -10.85 1.05 -15.82
CA PHE A 3 -10.30 1.99 -14.83
C PHE A 3 -11.01 1.90 -13.48
N LYS A 4 -12.35 1.87 -13.46
CA LYS A 4 -13.15 1.76 -12.23
C LYS A 4 -12.83 0.51 -11.42
N LYS A 5 -12.66 -0.64 -12.11
CA LYS A 5 -12.25 -1.89 -11.45
C LYS A 5 -10.84 -1.76 -10.89
N MET A 6 -9.92 -1.14 -11.64
CA MET A 6 -8.53 -0.97 -11.21
C MET A 6 -8.44 -0.09 -9.98
N MET A 7 -9.12 1.06 -9.96
CA MET A 7 -9.15 1.94 -8.78
C MET A 7 -9.82 1.30 -7.58
N SER A 8 -10.81 0.42 -7.79
CA SER A 8 -11.38 -0.38 -6.70
C SER A 8 -10.34 -1.34 -6.11
N LEU A 9 -9.50 -1.96 -6.93
CA LEU A 9 -8.40 -2.80 -6.46
C LEU A 9 -7.32 -1.99 -5.72
N VAL A 10 -6.96 -0.82 -6.26
CA VAL A 10 -6.06 0.15 -5.63
C VAL A 10 -6.57 0.60 -4.25
N ALA A 11 -7.88 0.63 -4.03
CA ALA A 11 -8.49 0.94 -2.74
C ALA A 11 -8.57 -0.30 -1.81
N ILE A 12 -8.94 -1.48 -2.33
CA ILE A 12 -9.13 -2.69 -1.53
C ILE A 12 -7.80 -3.19 -0.92
N VAL A 13 -6.69 -3.12 -1.66
CA VAL A 13 -5.41 -3.64 -1.16
C VAL A 13 -4.93 -2.88 0.09
N PRO A 14 -4.84 -1.54 0.10
CA PRO A 14 -4.56 -0.78 1.31
C PRO A 14 -5.60 -1.00 2.41
N LEU A 15 -6.88 -1.19 2.05
CA LEU A 15 -7.95 -1.45 3.01
C LEU A 15 -7.67 -2.70 3.85
N ILE A 16 -7.22 -3.79 3.22
CA ILE A 16 -6.86 -5.04 3.90
C ILE A 16 -5.72 -4.81 4.91
N PHE A 17 -4.68 -4.08 4.51
CA PHE A 17 -3.55 -3.77 5.40
C PHE A 17 -3.95 -2.82 6.55
N LEU A 18 -4.80 -1.84 6.29
CA LEU A 18 -5.41 -0.97 7.31
C LEU A 18 -6.09 -1.80 8.40
N ILE A 19 -6.94 -2.75 7.98
CA ILE A 19 -7.70 -3.59 8.90
C ILE A 19 -6.74 -4.47 9.70
N ALA A 20 -5.74 -5.07 9.03
CA ALA A 20 -4.74 -5.90 9.68
C ALA A 20 -3.92 -5.12 10.72
N PHE A 21 -3.55 -3.86 10.43
CA PHE A 21 -2.83 -3.00 11.37
C PHE A 21 -3.67 -2.57 12.57
N ILE A 22 -4.99 -2.51 12.45
CA ILE A 22 -5.88 -2.25 13.59
C ILE A 22 -6.11 -3.53 14.40
N ALA A 23 -6.34 -4.66 13.73
CA ALA A 23 -6.76 -5.90 14.37
C ALA A 23 -5.61 -6.61 15.11
N VAL A 24 -4.41 -6.63 14.52
CA VAL A 24 -3.26 -7.38 15.03
C VAL A 24 -1.94 -6.61 14.86
N PRO A 25 -1.81 -5.37 15.38
CA PRO A 25 -0.60 -4.55 15.20
C PRO A 25 0.66 -5.23 15.75
N ASP A 26 0.56 -5.89 16.91
CA ASP A 26 1.68 -6.53 17.61
C ASP A 26 2.38 -7.57 16.75
N PHE A 27 1.59 -8.35 15.99
CA PHE A 27 2.09 -9.36 15.05
C PHE A 27 3.04 -8.72 14.02
N PHE A 28 2.62 -7.61 13.41
CA PHE A 28 3.44 -6.92 12.39
C PHE A 28 4.68 -6.25 12.99
N VAL A 29 4.62 -5.80 14.24
CA VAL A 29 5.76 -5.19 14.91
C VAL A 29 6.79 -6.26 15.25
N LEU A 30 6.37 -7.38 15.83
CA LEU A 30 7.26 -8.48 16.23
C LEU A 30 7.84 -9.24 15.03
N GLU A 31 7.11 -9.37 13.93
CA GLU A 31 7.66 -9.88 12.68
C GLU A 31 8.78 -8.98 12.12
N SER A 32 8.66 -7.66 12.28
CA SER A 32 9.67 -6.71 11.81
C SER A 32 10.83 -6.55 12.81
N TYR A 33 10.53 -6.65 14.10
CA TYR A 33 11.42 -6.38 15.22
C TYR A 33 11.20 -7.42 16.33
N PRO A 34 11.70 -8.66 16.18
CA PRO A 34 11.40 -9.77 17.09
C PRO A 34 11.92 -9.57 18.52
N LEU A 35 12.87 -8.65 18.70
CA LEU A 35 13.46 -8.32 20.00
C LEU A 35 12.78 -7.11 20.66
N ALA A 36 11.78 -6.48 20.03
CA ALA A 36 11.10 -5.31 20.58
C ALA A 36 10.31 -5.68 21.85
N LYS A 37 10.55 -4.94 22.94
CA LYS A 37 9.88 -5.13 24.24
C LYS A 37 9.64 -3.78 24.92
N GLY A 38 8.70 -3.74 25.86
CA GLY A 38 8.35 -2.54 26.63
C GLY A 38 8.01 -1.36 25.72
N LEU A 39 8.61 -0.21 25.99
CA LEU A 39 8.37 1.03 25.25
C LEU A 39 8.59 0.90 23.74
N ALA A 40 9.57 0.11 23.29
CA ALA A 40 9.85 -0.07 21.87
C ALA A 40 8.70 -0.80 21.15
N LEU A 41 8.08 -1.77 21.82
CA LEU A 41 6.92 -2.49 21.30
C LEU A 41 5.71 -1.57 21.24
N GLU A 42 5.44 -0.81 22.30
CA GLU A 42 4.33 0.16 22.35
C GLU A 42 4.43 1.24 21.27
N ILE A 43 5.64 1.76 21.02
CA ILE A 43 5.90 2.71 19.93
C ILE A 43 5.59 2.06 18.58
N GLY A 44 6.05 0.83 18.35
CA GLY A 44 5.77 0.10 17.13
C GLY A 44 4.27 -0.10 16.89
N ILE A 45 3.54 -0.47 17.93
CA ILE A 45 2.08 -0.68 17.90
C ILE A 45 1.36 0.63 17.58
N THR A 46 1.70 1.70 18.30
CA THR A 46 1.15 3.05 18.09
C THR A 46 1.41 3.51 16.64
N HIS A 47 2.59 3.23 16.11
CA HIS A 47 2.94 3.56 14.73
C HIS A 47 2.08 2.79 13.72
N ARG A 48 1.74 1.51 13.97
CA ARG A 48 0.82 0.74 13.11
C ARG A 48 -0.59 1.34 13.10
N TYR A 49 -1.10 1.83 14.23
CA TYR A 49 -2.37 2.55 14.27
C TYR A 49 -2.34 3.85 13.45
N LEU A 50 -1.26 4.65 13.58
CA LEU A 50 -1.08 5.87 12.77
C LEU A 50 -0.99 5.56 11.28
N MET A 51 -0.22 4.54 10.90
CA MET A 51 -0.14 4.05 9.52
C MET A 51 -1.50 3.62 9.00
N SER A 52 -2.33 2.99 9.84
CA SER A 52 -3.67 2.59 9.46
C SER A 52 -4.56 3.80 9.11
N GLY A 53 -4.51 4.88 9.90
CA GLY A 53 -5.19 6.13 9.58
C GLY A 53 -4.72 6.75 8.25
N MET A 54 -3.42 6.71 7.98
CA MET A 54 -2.88 7.17 6.68
C MET A 54 -3.35 6.31 5.51
N LEU A 55 -3.38 4.98 5.67
CA LEU A 55 -3.92 4.08 4.66
C LEU A 55 -5.40 4.34 4.40
N PHE A 56 -6.19 4.60 5.45
CA PHE A 56 -7.61 4.94 5.29
C PHE A 56 -7.82 6.19 4.42
N MET A 57 -7.01 7.24 4.59
CA MET A 57 -7.05 8.41 3.70
C MET A 57 -6.79 8.02 2.23
N VAL A 58 -5.77 7.18 1.99
CA VAL A 58 -5.46 6.68 0.64
C VAL A 58 -6.62 5.87 0.06
N VAL A 59 -7.26 4.99 0.85
CA VAL A 59 -8.44 4.22 0.45
C VAL A 59 -9.57 5.17 0.01
N CYS A 60 -9.86 6.20 0.80
CA CYS A 60 -10.92 7.17 0.49
C CYS A 60 -10.67 7.92 -0.82
N PHE A 61 -9.44 8.39 -1.06
CA PHE A 61 -9.10 9.07 -2.32
C PHE A 61 -9.12 8.12 -3.52
N ALA A 62 -8.52 6.93 -3.37
CA ALA A 62 -8.52 5.92 -4.42
C ALA A 62 -9.95 5.49 -4.79
N PHE A 63 -10.81 5.27 -3.80
CA PHE A 63 -12.19 4.88 -4.03
C PHE A 63 -13.00 5.98 -4.73
N GLN A 64 -12.85 7.24 -4.33
CA GLN A 64 -13.54 8.36 -4.98
C GLN A 64 -13.09 8.56 -6.43
N SER A 65 -11.80 8.41 -6.71
CA SER A 65 -11.24 8.59 -8.05
C SER A 65 -11.81 7.63 -9.11
N ARG A 66 -12.49 6.54 -8.69
CA ARG A 66 -13.08 5.53 -9.59
C ARG A 66 -14.17 6.07 -10.53
N ASN A 67 -14.76 7.22 -10.19
CA ASN A 67 -15.90 7.81 -10.91
C ASN A 67 -15.49 8.90 -11.91
N ILE A 68 -14.21 9.02 -12.23
CA ILE A 68 -13.72 9.99 -13.21
C ILE A 68 -14.03 9.50 -14.61
N GLU A 69 -14.65 10.34 -15.44
CA GLU A 69 -15.07 9.99 -16.80
C GLU A 69 -14.00 10.30 -17.84
N ASN A 70 -13.25 11.39 -17.66
CA ASN A 70 -12.22 11.81 -18.62
C ASN A 70 -11.02 10.85 -18.64
N VAL A 71 -10.77 10.25 -19.80
CA VAL A 71 -9.70 9.26 -20.03
C VAL A 71 -8.30 9.83 -19.76
N ASP A 72 -8.03 11.09 -20.07
CA ASP A 72 -6.71 11.68 -19.82
C ASP A 72 -6.44 11.86 -18.33
N ASP A 73 -7.47 12.20 -17.56
CA ASP A 73 -7.36 12.32 -16.10
C ASP A 73 -7.27 10.93 -15.44
N GLN A 74 -7.98 9.93 -15.98
CA GLN A 74 -7.78 8.52 -15.58
C GLN A 74 -6.32 8.07 -15.79
N LYS A 75 -5.71 8.41 -16.93
CA LYS A 75 -4.30 8.08 -17.23
C LYS A 75 -3.34 8.76 -16.25
N LYS A 76 -3.60 10.01 -15.85
CA LYS A 76 -2.79 10.73 -14.84
C LYS A 76 -2.89 10.09 -13.46
N ILE A 77 -4.10 9.71 -13.04
CA ILE A 77 -4.32 9.09 -11.73
C ILE A 77 -3.70 7.70 -11.65
N LEU A 78 -3.84 6.90 -12.71
CA LEU A 78 -3.15 5.61 -12.78
C LEU A 78 -1.63 5.78 -12.76
N TYR A 79 -1.09 6.83 -13.38
CA TYR A 79 0.34 7.11 -13.27
C TYR A 79 0.75 7.42 -11.82
N GLY A 80 -0.03 8.24 -11.11
CA GLY A 80 0.16 8.48 -9.68
C GLY A 80 0.13 7.18 -8.86
N ALA A 81 -0.80 6.27 -9.14
CA ALA A 81 -0.86 4.96 -8.51
C ALA A 81 0.40 4.11 -8.84
N VAL A 82 0.83 4.05 -10.10
CA VAL A 82 2.05 3.33 -10.49
C VAL A 82 3.25 3.84 -9.68
N VAL A 83 3.47 5.15 -9.64
CA VAL A 83 4.61 5.75 -8.93
C VAL A 83 4.51 5.48 -7.43
N GLY A 84 3.36 5.72 -6.81
CA GLY A 84 3.16 5.53 -5.38
C GLY A 84 3.40 4.08 -4.92
N PHE A 85 2.81 3.11 -5.62
CA PHE A 85 2.98 1.69 -5.29
C PHE A 85 4.38 1.17 -5.65
N SER A 86 4.99 1.65 -6.73
CA SER A 86 6.37 1.28 -7.08
C SER A 86 7.36 1.77 -6.04
N MET A 87 7.21 3.02 -5.57
CA MET A 87 8.07 3.58 -4.53
C MET A 87 7.92 2.78 -3.24
N MET A 88 6.69 2.41 -2.86
CA MET A 88 6.47 1.59 -1.67
C MET A 88 7.11 0.20 -1.81
N CYS A 89 7.00 -0.45 -2.97
CA CYS A 89 7.67 -1.72 -3.25
C CYS A 89 9.20 -1.58 -3.14
N ALA A 90 9.78 -0.52 -3.71
CA ALA A 90 11.21 -0.25 -3.65
C ALA A 90 11.69 -0.05 -2.21
N ILE A 91 10.93 0.69 -1.39
CA ILE A 91 11.23 0.85 0.04
C ILE A 91 11.21 -0.51 0.74
N ILE A 92 10.20 -1.35 0.51
CA ILE A 92 10.10 -2.68 1.14
C ILE A 92 11.31 -3.56 0.77
N VAL A 93 11.74 -3.54 -0.49
CA VAL A 93 12.88 -4.34 -0.96
C VAL A 93 14.23 -3.81 -0.42
N THR A 94 14.35 -2.50 -0.22
CA THR A 94 15.61 -1.88 0.26
C THR A 94 15.78 -1.95 1.78
N MET A 95 14.69 -2.06 2.55
CA MET A 95 14.75 -2.12 4.02
C MET A 95 15.57 -3.30 4.57
N PRO A 96 15.46 -4.53 4.06
CA PRO A 96 16.33 -5.63 4.48
C PRO A 96 17.81 -5.36 4.25
N VAL A 97 18.15 -4.73 3.11
CA VAL A 97 19.54 -4.43 2.75
C VAL A 97 20.12 -3.32 3.62
N LEU A 98 19.34 -2.26 3.88
CA LEU A 98 19.84 -1.06 4.57
C LEU A 98 19.71 -1.13 6.09
N ARG A 99 18.76 -1.91 6.61
CA ARG A 99 18.41 -1.93 8.04
C ARG A 99 18.42 -3.32 8.66
N GLY A 100 18.67 -4.38 7.89
CA GLY A 100 18.68 -5.76 8.39
C GLY A 100 17.32 -6.26 8.87
N ILE A 101 16.23 -5.61 8.42
CA ILE A 101 14.85 -5.95 8.81
C ILE A 101 14.36 -7.11 7.93
N PRO A 102 13.57 -8.06 8.45
CA PRO A 102 12.97 -9.11 7.63
C PRO A 102 12.16 -8.55 6.47
N LEU A 103 12.27 -9.17 5.29
CA LEU A 103 11.53 -8.75 4.12
C LEU A 103 10.03 -8.98 4.32
N SER A 104 9.24 -7.91 4.19
CA SER A 104 7.78 -7.99 4.25
C SER A 104 7.22 -8.51 2.92
N ILE A 105 7.21 -9.84 2.74
CA ILE A 105 6.84 -10.49 1.47
C ILE A 105 5.41 -10.15 1.02
N PRO A 106 4.36 -10.25 1.86
CA PRO A 106 3.00 -9.98 1.38
C PRO A 106 2.79 -8.52 0.92
N PRO A 107 3.24 -7.49 1.67
CA PRO A 107 3.23 -6.11 1.20
C PRO A 107 4.03 -5.87 -0.09
N MET A 108 5.21 -6.50 -0.25
CA MET A 108 6.03 -6.38 -1.45
C MET A 108 5.28 -6.88 -2.69
N ILE A 109 4.72 -8.09 -2.62
CA ILE A 109 3.99 -8.69 -3.74
C ILE A 109 2.76 -7.86 -4.08
N ALA A 110 2.00 -7.43 -3.06
CA ALA A 110 0.81 -6.62 -3.26
C ALA A 110 1.14 -5.29 -3.93
N THR A 111 2.16 -4.57 -3.45
CA THR A 111 2.53 -3.26 -4.00
C THR A 111 3.11 -3.36 -5.40
N GLY A 112 4.01 -4.32 -5.66
CA GLY A 112 4.55 -4.57 -7.01
C GLY A 112 3.48 -4.98 -8.01
N THR A 113 2.54 -5.84 -7.62
CA THR A 113 1.44 -6.29 -8.48
C THR A 113 0.50 -5.14 -8.83
N ILE A 114 0.14 -4.30 -7.86
CA ILE A 114 -0.73 -3.13 -8.11
C ILE A 114 -0.04 -2.12 -9.03
N ALA A 115 1.26 -1.89 -8.86
CA ALA A 115 2.03 -1.03 -9.77
C ALA A 115 2.01 -1.56 -11.21
N ALA A 116 2.32 -2.85 -11.41
CA ALA A 116 2.31 -3.48 -12.73
C ALA A 116 0.93 -3.45 -13.38
N LEU A 117 -0.13 -3.80 -12.64
CA LEU A 117 -1.51 -3.77 -13.13
C LEU A 117 -1.98 -2.33 -13.44
N SER A 118 -1.56 -1.35 -12.66
CA SER A 118 -1.91 0.07 -12.88
C SER A 118 -1.26 0.57 -14.17
N PHE A 119 0.01 0.21 -14.39
CA PHE A 119 0.75 0.55 -15.60
C PHE A 119 0.13 -0.10 -16.84
N TRP A 120 -0.21 -1.39 -16.74
CA TRP A 120 -0.85 -2.10 -17.84
C TRP A 120 -2.27 -1.61 -18.15
N THR A 121 -3.03 -1.23 -17.12
CA THR A 121 -4.36 -0.63 -17.32
C THR A 121 -4.22 0.71 -18.02
N ARG A 122 -3.25 1.54 -17.60
CA ARG A 122 -2.95 2.84 -18.23
C ARG A 122 -2.60 2.70 -19.71
N SER A 123 -1.78 1.72 -20.08
CA SER A 123 -1.39 1.51 -21.49
C SER A 123 -2.53 1.00 -22.39
N LYS A 124 -3.60 0.45 -21.79
CA LYS A 124 -4.78 -0.04 -22.51
C LYS A 124 -5.94 0.96 -22.56
N LEU A 125 -5.84 2.09 -21.86
CA LEU A 125 -6.80 3.18 -21.99
C LEU A 125 -6.54 3.90 -23.33
N SER A 126 -7.43 3.72 -24.30
CA SER A 126 -7.45 4.51 -25.54
C SER A 126 -8.14 5.82 -25.28
#